data_AF-A0A2R4ZTH8-F1
#
_entry.id   AF-A0A2R4ZTH8-F1
#
_cell.length_a   1.000
_cell.length_b   1.000
_cell.length_c   1.000
_cell.angle_alpha   90.00
_cell.angle_beta   90.00
_cell.angle_gamma   90.00
#
_symmetry.space_group_name_H-M   'P 1'
#
loop_
_entity.id
_entity.type
_entity.pdbx_description
1 polymer ?
#
loop_
_entity_poly.entity_id
_entity_poly.type
_entity_poly.pdbx_seq_one_letter_code
_entity_poly.pdbx_strand_id
1 'polypeptide(L)'
;MPRKKEAKEKVQEKTETKRKTPRRVSKKHVDVEEWVSERIDDLSSRLGLDILGLSREELVTILSKIVEIVLGESRPDVETIVKRIKRNEDKIRPLIALGILELRESLNEDQIDYVLSALGPWILSHAGKLYREAKRLGKSDYLQAARLEWNKQWMIQRDRILPPECPICGFNALMSDLTCLVCGSTPSTKLIIEHYRVGEYVESLAKKGMLEDLKRILDSGYIIISSTGIKIPGKDPREKYDVELHLTSSLREEIKKALQSTQSL
;
A
#
# COMPACT_ATOMS: atom_id res chain seq x y z
N MET A 1 -14.48 -41.98 77.71
CA MET A 1 -15.71 -41.39 78.31
C MET A 1 -15.30 -40.09 79.00
N PRO A 2 -16.09 -38.99 79.06
CA PRO A 2 -17.38 -38.61 78.43
C PRO A 2 -17.20 -37.44 77.40
N ARG A 3 -17.92 -37.39 76.26
CA ARG A 3 -19.24 -36.79 75.91
C ARG A 3 -19.24 -35.31 75.45
N LYS A 4 -20.03 -35.12 74.37
CA LYS A 4 -20.22 -33.97 73.47
C LYS A 4 -21.07 -32.83 74.05
N LYS A 5 -20.79 -31.62 73.51
CA LYS A 5 -21.65 -30.51 73.03
C LYS A 5 -22.89 -30.09 73.84
N GLU A 6 -23.03 -28.77 74.04
CA GLU A 6 -24.03 -27.94 73.34
C GLU A 6 -23.72 -26.44 73.43
N ALA A 7 -24.20 -25.71 72.42
CA ALA A 7 -23.93 -24.30 72.11
C ALA A 7 -25.23 -23.48 72.13
N LYS A 8 -25.10 -22.15 72.31
CA LYS A 8 -25.98 -21.00 71.93
C LYS A 8 -25.78 -19.90 73.00
N GLU A 9 -25.77 -18.60 72.77
CA GLU A 9 -26.02 -17.72 71.62
C GLU A 9 -25.41 -16.37 72.04
N LYS A 10 -24.62 -15.70 71.19
CA LYS A 10 -24.35 -14.25 71.37
C LYS A 10 -24.57 -13.55 70.05
N VAL A 11 -25.63 -12.75 70.07
CA VAL A 11 -26.05 -11.77 69.08
C VAL A 11 -24.88 -10.82 68.79
N GLN A 12 -24.45 -10.75 67.53
CA GLN A 12 -23.56 -9.70 67.04
C GLN A 12 -24.37 -8.70 66.23
N GLU A 13 -24.40 -7.50 66.79
CA GLU A 13 -24.93 -6.25 66.29
C GLU A 13 -24.32 -5.92 64.92
N LYS A 14 -25.16 -5.91 63.87
CA LYS A 14 -24.78 -5.47 62.53
C LYS A 14 -24.71 -3.95 62.51
N THR A 15 -23.50 -3.41 62.58
CA THR A 15 -23.24 -2.00 62.25
C THR A 15 -23.33 -1.83 60.73
N GLU A 16 -24.40 -1.20 60.25
CA GLU A 16 -24.59 -0.84 58.84
C GLU A 16 -23.58 0.26 58.42
N THR A 17 -22.41 -0.14 57.93
CA THR A 17 -21.59 0.75 57.10
C THR A 17 -22.28 0.95 55.76
N LYS A 18 -22.98 2.09 55.60
CA LYS A 18 -23.48 2.62 54.33
C LYS A 18 -22.33 2.69 53.31
N ARG A 19 -22.25 1.67 52.45
CA ARG A 19 -21.41 1.68 51.24
C ARG A 19 -21.88 2.83 50.34
N LYS A 20 -21.07 3.88 50.22
CA LYS A 20 -21.27 4.93 49.21
C LYS A 20 -21.21 4.26 47.83
N THR A 21 -22.36 4.20 47.18
CA THR A 21 -22.47 3.79 45.78
C THR A 21 -21.56 4.71 44.95
N PRO A 22 -20.62 4.18 44.15
CA PRO A 22 -19.79 5.03 43.32
C PRO A 22 -20.71 5.77 42.35
N ARG A 23 -20.70 7.10 42.42
CA ARG A 23 -21.35 7.96 41.43
C ARG A 23 -20.80 7.53 40.06
N ARG A 24 -21.64 6.93 39.22
CA ARG A 24 -21.38 6.81 37.79
C ARG A 24 -21.20 8.24 37.27
N VAL A 25 -19.95 8.64 37.10
CA VAL A 25 -19.60 9.87 36.39
C VAL A 25 -20.13 9.66 34.97
N SER A 26 -21.14 10.42 34.58
CA SER A 26 -21.55 10.48 33.18
C SER A 26 -20.31 10.86 32.39
N LYS A 27 -19.85 9.99 31.47
CA LYS A 27 -18.75 10.31 30.56
C LYS A 27 -19.10 11.63 29.89
N LYS A 28 -18.40 12.71 30.24
CA LYS A 28 -18.47 13.95 29.46
C LYS A 28 -17.93 13.57 28.09
N HIS A 29 -18.80 13.50 27.10
CA HIS A 29 -18.39 13.38 25.71
C HIS A 29 -17.58 14.64 25.43
N VAL A 30 -16.28 14.48 25.19
CA VAL A 30 -15.43 15.60 24.81
C VAL A 30 -15.75 15.89 23.36
N ASP A 31 -16.19 17.10 23.06
CA ASP A 31 -16.26 17.55 21.67
C ASP A 31 -14.82 17.64 21.14
N VAL A 32 -14.45 16.66 20.31
CA VAL A 32 -13.08 16.52 19.81
C VAL A 32 -12.78 17.62 18.80
N GLU A 33 -13.74 17.96 17.96
CA GLU A 33 -13.56 18.94 16.90
C GLU A 33 -13.36 20.33 17.49
N GLU A 34 -14.20 20.73 18.45
CA GLU A 34 -14.02 21.98 19.20
C GLU A 34 -12.66 21.97 19.94
N TRP A 35 -12.32 20.85 20.60
CA TRP A 35 -11.04 20.73 21.31
C TRP A 35 -9.82 20.91 20.40
N VAL A 36 -9.86 20.31 19.21
CA VAL A 36 -8.81 20.40 18.19
C VAL A 36 -8.76 21.80 17.61
N SER A 37 -9.91 22.39 17.25
CA SER A 37 -10.02 23.73 16.66
C SER A 37 -9.42 24.80 17.56
N GLU A 38 -9.66 24.74 18.88
CA GLU A 38 -9.05 25.65 19.86
C GLU A 38 -7.51 25.55 19.95
N ARG A 39 -6.93 24.40 19.57
CA ARG A 39 -5.52 24.05 19.83
C ARG A 39 -4.73 23.73 18.56
N ILE A 40 -5.29 24.04 17.41
CA ILE A 40 -4.79 23.54 16.12
C ILE A 40 -3.38 24.05 15.80
N ASP A 41 -3.08 25.30 16.13
CA ASP A 41 -1.78 25.91 15.81
C ASP A 41 -0.64 25.23 16.62
N ASP A 42 -0.87 24.99 17.93
CA ASP A 42 0.10 24.28 18.78
C ASP A 42 0.24 22.80 18.37
N LEU A 43 -0.88 22.14 18.04
CA LEU A 43 -0.87 20.76 17.55
C LEU A 43 -0.10 20.64 16.23
N SER A 44 -0.44 21.48 15.25
CA SER A 44 0.18 21.49 13.92
C SER A 44 1.68 21.70 14.02
N SER A 45 2.10 22.70 14.79
CA SER A 45 3.52 23.02 14.95
C SER A 45 4.31 21.91 15.64
N ARG A 46 3.77 21.33 16.72
CA ARG A 46 4.46 20.25 17.47
C ARG A 46 4.51 18.91 16.73
N LEU A 47 3.60 18.71 15.78
CA LEU A 47 3.58 17.57 14.87
C LEU A 47 4.33 17.84 13.55
N GLY A 48 4.81 19.07 13.34
CA GLY A 48 5.54 19.47 12.13
C GLY A 48 4.66 19.50 10.87
N LEU A 49 3.35 19.75 11.01
CA LEU A 49 2.41 19.77 9.88
C LEU A 49 2.33 21.14 9.20
N ASP A 50 2.90 22.19 9.80
CA ASP A 50 2.90 23.56 9.26
C ASP A 50 3.53 23.64 7.86
N ILE A 51 4.57 22.83 7.61
CA ILE A 51 5.26 22.77 6.33
C ILE A 51 4.38 22.29 5.18
N LEU A 52 3.28 21.60 5.49
CA LEU A 52 2.40 21.01 4.47
C LEU A 52 1.48 22.05 3.82
N GLY A 53 1.42 23.28 4.33
CA GLY A 53 0.57 24.33 3.77
C GLY A 53 -0.93 23.96 3.76
N LEU A 54 -1.37 23.24 4.79
CA LEU A 54 -2.78 22.90 4.98
C LEU A 54 -3.50 24.09 5.63
N SER A 55 -4.74 24.36 5.19
CA SER A 55 -5.61 25.34 5.83
C SER A 55 -5.99 24.89 7.24
N ARG A 56 -6.45 25.84 8.05
CA ARG A 56 -6.93 25.55 9.40
C ARG A 56 -8.08 24.54 9.37
N GLU A 57 -9.04 24.68 8.44
CA GLU A 57 -10.16 23.74 8.34
C GLU A 57 -9.70 22.32 7.96
N GLU A 58 -8.74 22.20 7.04
CA GLU A 58 -8.18 20.90 6.66
C GLU A 58 -7.44 20.23 7.81
N LEU A 59 -6.62 21.00 8.54
CA LEU A 59 -5.90 20.52 9.72
C LEU A 59 -6.87 20.06 10.80
N VAL A 60 -7.93 20.82 11.09
CA VAL A 60 -8.95 20.43 12.07
C VAL A 60 -9.63 19.14 11.64
N THR A 61 -10.01 19.02 10.36
CA THR A 61 -10.65 17.81 9.81
C THR A 61 -9.77 16.57 9.98
N ILE A 62 -8.49 16.66 9.61
CA ILE A 62 -7.54 15.55 9.71
C ILE A 62 -7.29 15.22 11.19
N LEU A 63 -6.90 16.23 11.98
CA LEU A 63 -6.46 16.01 13.35
C LEU A 63 -7.59 15.62 14.28
N SER A 64 -8.84 15.97 14.01
CA SER A 64 -9.98 15.52 14.83
C SER A 64 -10.12 13.99 14.78
N LYS A 65 -10.03 13.40 13.58
CA LYS A 65 -10.03 11.93 13.41
C LYS A 65 -8.84 11.28 14.12
N ILE A 66 -7.65 11.90 14.03
CA ILE A 66 -6.45 11.39 14.69
C ILE A 66 -6.56 11.47 16.22
N VAL A 67 -7.02 12.61 16.74
CA VAL A 67 -7.17 12.82 18.18
C VAL A 67 -8.19 11.86 18.75
N GLU A 68 -9.31 11.63 18.06
CA GLU A 68 -10.32 10.65 18.47
C GLU A 68 -9.73 9.24 18.66
N ILE A 69 -8.83 8.80 17.75
CA ILE A 69 -8.16 7.49 17.84
C ILE A 69 -7.27 7.38 19.09
N VAL A 70 -6.59 8.47 19.47
CA VAL A 70 -5.66 8.48 20.61
C VAL A 70 -6.29 9.03 21.91
N LEU A 71 -7.56 9.42 21.85
CA LEU A 71 -8.27 10.01 22.97
C LEU A 71 -8.47 8.94 24.04
N GLY A 72 -8.24 9.33 25.29
CA GLY A 72 -8.50 8.46 26.44
C GLY A 72 -9.85 8.76 27.05
N GLU A 73 -10.09 8.23 28.25
CA GLU A 73 -11.33 8.49 28.99
C GLU A 73 -11.43 9.92 29.57
N SER A 74 -10.32 10.67 29.60
CA SER A 74 -10.24 12.05 30.10
C SER A 74 -9.83 13.04 29.02
N ARG A 75 -10.26 14.31 29.15
CA ARG A 75 -9.85 15.45 28.30
C ARG A 75 -8.36 15.75 28.57
N PRO A 76 -7.43 15.34 27.69
CA PRO A 76 -6.00 15.48 27.92
C PRO A 76 -5.50 16.88 27.52
N ASP A 77 -4.30 17.24 27.99
CA ASP A 77 -3.55 18.38 27.47
C ASP A 77 -2.93 18.08 26.09
N VAL A 78 -2.45 19.13 25.41
CA VAL A 78 -1.84 19.02 24.07
C VAL A 78 -0.59 18.13 24.11
N GLU A 79 0.24 18.24 25.15
CA GLU A 79 1.46 17.44 25.27
C GLU A 79 1.18 15.94 25.36
N THR A 80 0.13 15.56 26.08
CA THR A 80 -0.32 14.19 26.20
C THR A 80 -0.80 13.65 24.87
N ILE A 81 -1.57 14.42 24.11
CA ILE A 81 -2.02 14.05 22.76
C ILE A 81 -0.83 13.89 21.81
N VAL A 82 0.06 14.87 21.75
CA VAL A 82 1.26 14.81 20.90
C VAL A 82 2.11 13.58 21.23
N LYS A 83 2.35 13.29 22.52
CA LYS A 83 3.07 12.08 22.95
C LYS A 83 2.35 10.78 22.55
N ARG A 84 1.02 10.75 22.52
CA ARG A 84 0.26 9.57 22.09
C ARG A 84 0.30 9.38 20.58
N ILE A 85 0.19 10.48 19.82
CA ILE A 85 0.34 10.48 18.36
C ILE A 85 1.73 9.96 17.99
N LYS A 86 2.80 10.53 18.56
CA LYS A 86 4.18 10.09 18.30
C LYS A 86 4.43 8.63 18.69
N ARG A 87 3.82 8.15 19.78
CA ARG A 87 3.90 6.71 20.16
C ARG A 87 3.21 5.76 19.19
N ASN A 88 2.27 6.27 18.38
CA ASN A 88 1.52 5.48 17.39
C ASN A 88 1.81 5.95 15.97
N GLU A 89 2.98 6.54 15.73
CA GLU A 89 3.32 7.23 14.49
C GLU A 89 3.12 6.34 13.25
N ASP A 90 3.54 5.08 13.32
CA ASP A 90 3.37 4.09 12.23
C ASP A 90 1.91 3.88 11.81
N LYS A 91 0.96 4.08 12.74
CA LYS A 91 -0.48 3.95 12.48
C LYS A 91 -1.10 5.29 12.11
N ILE A 92 -0.60 6.38 12.66
CA ILE A 92 -1.19 7.72 12.49
C ILE A 92 -0.71 8.40 11.20
N ARG A 93 0.58 8.32 10.84
CA ARG A 93 1.10 8.94 9.61
C ARG A 93 0.35 8.51 8.35
N PRO A 94 0.02 7.21 8.13
CA PRO A 94 -0.80 6.81 6.99
C PRO A 94 -2.19 7.46 6.96
N LEU A 95 -2.79 7.72 8.12
CA LEU A 95 -4.11 8.36 8.21
C LEU A 95 -4.05 9.86 7.90
N ILE A 96 -2.98 10.54 8.32
CA ILE A 96 -2.73 11.93 7.93
C ILE A 96 -2.51 12.01 6.42
N ALA A 97 -1.66 11.13 5.87
CA ALA A 97 -1.40 11.08 4.43
C ALA A 97 -2.67 10.80 3.61
N LEU A 98 -3.52 9.88 4.08
CA LEU A 98 -4.82 9.62 3.47
C LEU A 98 -5.72 10.87 3.53
N GLY A 99 -5.79 11.54 4.68
CA GLY A 99 -6.57 12.78 4.83
C GLY A 99 -6.13 13.88 3.86
N ILE A 100 -4.82 14.06 3.64
CA ILE A 100 -4.28 15.00 2.64
C ILE A 100 -4.76 14.61 1.24
N LEU A 101 -4.68 13.32 0.89
CA LEU A 101 -5.09 12.83 -0.44
C LEU A 101 -6.59 12.98 -0.70
N GLU A 102 -7.42 12.85 0.33
CA GLU A 102 -8.88 12.99 0.24
C GLU A 102 -9.31 14.46 0.12
N LEU A 103 -8.63 15.37 0.83
CA LEU A 103 -9.00 16.79 0.88
C LEU A 103 -8.43 17.61 -0.28
N ARG A 104 -7.25 17.26 -0.79
CA ARG A 104 -6.57 18.02 -1.85
C ARG A 104 -6.71 17.35 -3.20
N GLU A 105 -7.11 18.10 -4.21
CA GLU A 105 -7.08 17.61 -5.60
C GLU A 105 -5.64 17.45 -6.11
N SER A 106 -4.79 18.44 -5.85
CA SER A 106 -3.38 18.48 -6.21
C SER A 106 -2.48 18.69 -4.99
N LEU A 107 -1.28 18.13 -5.02
CA LEU A 107 -0.29 18.20 -3.94
C LEU A 107 0.81 19.24 -4.24
N ASN A 108 1.36 19.86 -3.21
CA ASN A 108 2.63 20.58 -3.31
C ASN A 108 3.83 19.64 -3.05
N GLU A 109 5.05 20.18 -3.09
CA GLU A 109 6.28 19.38 -2.91
C GLU A 109 6.37 18.72 -1.52
N ASP A 110 6.07 19.45 -0.46
CA ASP A 110 6.13 18.92 0.91
C ASP A 110 5.05 17.86 1.15
N GLN A 111 3.85 18.07 0.61
CA GLN A 111 2.73 17.15 0.70
C GLN A 111 3.01 15.84 -0.04
N ILE A 112 3.57 15.87 -1.25
CA ILE A 112 3.84 14.64 -1.98
C ILE A 112 4.95 13.81 -1.31
N ASP A 113 5.97 14.47 -0.75
CA ASP A 113 7.02 13.80 0.03
C ASP A 113 6.43 13.13 1.28
N TYR A 114 5.63 13.89 2.05
CA TYR A 114 4.96 13.36 3.22
C TYR A 114 4.08 12.16 2.88
N VAL A 115 3.24 12.28 1.84
CA VAL A 115 2.31 11.22 1.47
C VAL A 115 3.05 9.98 0.98
N LEU A 116 4.03 10.12 0.07
CA LEU A 116 4.77 8.96 -0.45
C LEU A 116 5.59 8.23 0.62
N SER A 117 6.06 8.95 1.65
CA SER A 117 6.78 8.35 2.78
C SER A 117 5.89 7.76 3.88
N ALA A 118 4.57 7.98 3.83
CA ALA A 118 3.65 7.62 4.92
C ALA A 118 2.44 6.77 4.50
N LEU A 119 2.03 6.77 3.23
CA LEU A 119 0.72 6.27 2.81
C LEU A 119 0.48 4.78 3.12
N GLY A 120 1.55 3.99 3.12
CA GLY A 120 1.54 2.57 3.47
C GLY A 120 0.45 1.80 2.71
N PRO A 121 -0.52 1.16 3.39
CA PRO A 121 -1.51 0.27 2.76
C PRO A 121 -2.41 0.96 1.74
N TRP A 122 -2.61 2.28 1.85
CA TRP A 122 -3.51 3.03 0.97
C TRP A 122 -2.92 3.32 -0.42
N ILE A 123 -1.65 2.96 -0.64
CA ILE A 123 -0.98 3.09 -1.94
C ILE A 123 -1.74 2.36 -3.06
N LEU A 124 -2.36 1.22 -2.74
CA LEU A 124 -3.08 0.42 -3.74
C LEU A 124 -4.28 1.15 -4.38
N SER A 125 -4.87 2.09 -3.65
CA SER A 125 -6.01 2.88 -4.14
C SER A 125 -5.59 4.21 -4.75
N HIS A 126 -4.39 4.72 -4.42
CA HIS A 126 -3.97 6.08 -4.75
C HIS A 126 -2.74 6.17 -5.64
N ALA A 127 -2.07 5.05 -5.96
CA ALA A 127 -0.84 5.04 -6.76
C ALA A 127 -1.00 5.79 -8.09
N GLY A 128 -2.15 5.72 -8.74
CA GLY A 128 -2.38 6.43 -10.00
C GLY A 128 -2.39 7.95 -9.84
N LYS A 129 -3.01 8.48 -8.78
CA LYS A 129 -2.96 9.92 -8.45
C LYS A 129 -1.54 10.33 -8.11
N LEU A 130 -0.86 9.55 -7.27
CA LEU A 130 0.51 9.83 -6.85
C LEU A 130 1.50 9.81 -8.02
N TYR A 131 1.35 8.87 -8.96
CA TYR A 131 2.16 8.83 -10.17
C TYR A 131 2.02 10.12 -10.99
N ARG A 132 0.78 10.61 -11.18
CA ARG A 132 0.52 11.85 -11.91
C ARG A 132 1.12 13.07 -11.19
N GLU A 133 0.91 13.17 -9.89
CA GLU A 133 1.44 14.29 -9.09
C GLU A 133 2.97 14.28 -9.04
N ALA A 134 3.60 13.11 -8.88
CA ALA A 134 5.05 12.99 -8.89
C ALA A 134 5.65 13.41 -10.24
N LYS A 135 5.01 13.03 -11.35
CA LYS A 135 5.42 13.51 -12.68
C LYS A 135 5.24 15.02 -12.83
N ARG A 136 4.10 15.55 -12.41
CA ARG A 136 3.78 16.99 -12.51
C ARG A 136 4.79 17.84 -11.74
N LEU A 137 5.21 17.38 -10.55
CA LEU A 137 6.17 18.07 -9.68
C LEU A 137 7.64 17.75 -9.99
N GLY A 138 7.92 16.89 -10.98
CA GLY A 138 9.29 16.46 -11.27
C GLY A 138 9.92 15.57 -10.18
N LYS A 139 9.13 15.05 -9.23
CA LYS A 139 9.56 14.23 -8.08
C LYS A 139 9.59 12.73 -8.43
N SER A 140 10.18 12.40 -9.58
CA SER A 140 10.18 11.01 -10.08
C SER A 140 10.98 10.05 -9.20
N ASP A 141 11.94 10.54 -8.43
CA ASP A 141 12.77 9.74 -7.53
C ASP A 141 11.94 9.01 -6.47
N TYR A 142 10.85 9.63 -6.00
CA TYR A 142 9.94 9.01 -5.02
C TYR A 142 9.13 7.86 -5.61
N LEU A 143 9.02 7.74 -6.94
CA LEU A 143 8.29 6.65 -7.57
C LEU A 143 8.97 5.30 -7.30
N GLN A 144 10.27 5.26 -7.06
CA GLN A 144 10.94 4.01 -6.72
C GLN A 144 10.44 3.46 -5.37
N ALA A 145 10.41 4.31 -4.34
CA ALA A 145 9.87 3.94 -3.03
C ALA A 145 8.38 3.57 -3.13
N ALA A 146 7.60 4.33 -3.92
CA ALA A 146 6.19 4.04 -4.16
C ALA A 146 5.95 2.67 -4.81
N ARG A 147 6.80 2.26 -5.78
CA ARG A 147 6.72 0.95 -6.43
C ARG A 147 7.02 -0.18 -5.45
N LEU A 148 8.01 -0.01 -4.58
CA LEU A 148 8.34 -0.99 -3.54
C LEU A 148 7.18 -1.15 -2.55
N GLU A 149 6.61 -0.03 -2.08
CA GLU A 149 5.46 -0.09 -1.18
C GLU A 149 4.22 -0.66 -1.88
N TRP A 150 3.98 -0.33 -3.16
CA TRP A 150 2.93 -0.95 -3.97
C TRP A 150 3.07 -2.48 -4.03
N ASN A 151 4.26 -2.98 -4.37
CA ASN A 151 4.51 -4.42 -4.46
C ASN A 151 4.28 -5.12 -3.12
N LYS A 152 4.83 -4.54 -2.04
CA LYS A 152 4.64 -5.04 -0.68
C LYS A 152 3.16 -5.09 -0.31
N GLN A 153 2.42 -4.01 -0.54
CA GLN A 153 1.02 -3.93 -0.17
C GLN A 153 0.13 -4.83 -1.04
N TRP A 154 0.46 -5.00 -2.32
CA TRP A 154 -0.20 -5.95 -3.20
C TRP A 154 -0.09 -7.38 -2.65
N MET A 155 1.13 -7.77 -2.25
CA MET A 155 1.40 -9.09 -1.70
C MET A 155 0.71 -9.35 -0.35
N ILE A 156 0.56 -8.30 0.46
CA ILE A 156 -0.13 -8.38 1.76
C ILE A 156 -1.65 -8.45 1.58
N GLN A 157 -2.21 -7.62 0.71
CA GLN A 157 -3.65 -7.35 0.67
C GLN A 157 -4.40 -8.06 -0.45
N ARG A 158 -3.72 -8.47 -1.52
CA ARG A 158 -4.37 -9.02 -2.72
C ARG A 158 -3.91 -10.43 -3.04
N ASP A 159 -2.64 -10.60 -3.40
CA ASP A 159 -2.13 -11.86 -3.93
C ASP A 159 -0.61 -11.93 -3.84
N ARG A 160 -0.04 -13.12 -3.56
CA ARG A 160 1.42 -13.32 -3.51
C ARG A 160 2.08 -13.14 -4.88
N ILE A 161 1.31 -13.25 -5.96
CA ILE A 161 1.77 -13.09 -7.33
C ILE A 161 1.56 -11.64 -7.75
N LEU A 162 2.63 -11.00 -8.23
CA LEU A 162 2.58 -9.64 -8.78
C LEU A 162 2.21 -9.67 -10.27
N PRO A 163 1.47 -8.67 -10.77
CA PRO A 163 1.36 -8.42 -12.20
C PRO A 163 2.72 -8.04 -12.83
N PRO A 164 2.87 -8.22 -14.15
CA PRO A 164 3.99 -7.67 -14.89
C PRO A 164 4.18 -6.15 -14.66
N GLU A 165 5.43 -5.71 -14.74
CA GLU A 165 5.81 -4.30 -14.71
C GLU A 165 5.24 -3.57 -15.94
N CYS A 166 4.65 -2.40 -15.71
CA CYS A 166 4.20 -1.53 -16.77
C CYS A 166 5.40 -0.76 -17.35
N PRO A 167 5.64 -0.80 -18.69
CA PRO A 167 6.77 -0.13 -19.32
C PRO A 167 6.71 1.41 -19.24
N ILE A 168 5.57 1.99 -18.86
CA ILE A 168 5.35 3.45 -18.81
C ILE A 168 5.55 4.02 -17.41
N CYS A 169 5.09 3.32 -16.37
CA CYS A 169 5.18 3.80 -14.99
C CYS A 169 6.12 3.00 -14.08
N GLY A 170 6.54 1.80 -14.50
CA GLY A 170 7.42 0.92 -13.74
C GLY A 170 6.75 0.25 -12.53
N PHE A 171 5.43 0.33 -12.38
CA PHE A 171 4.72 -0.43 -11.34
C PHE A 171 4.35 -1.82 -11.87
N ASN A 172 4.43 -2.84 -11.01
CA ASN A 172 3.85 -4.18 -11.23
C ASN A 172 2.32 -4.10 -11.24
N ALA A 173 1.78 -3.68 -12.37
CA ALA A 173 0.38 -3.27 -12.50
C ALA A 173 -0.17 -3.44 -13.92
N LEU A 174 0.57 -4.07 -14.84
CA LEU A 174 0.10 -4.38 -16.18
C LEU A 174 -0.82 -5.60 -16.13
N MET A 175 -2.07 -5.44 -16.56
CA MET A 175 -3.09 -6.49 -16.52
C MET A 175 -3.14 -7.28 -17.83
N SER A 176 -3.90 -8.37 -17.85
CA SER A 176 -4.04 -9.26 -19.01
C SER A 176 -4.65 -8.61 -20.25
N ASP A 177 -5.41 -7.53 -20.08
CA ASP A 177 -5.95 -6.68 -21.15
C ASP A 177 -4.94 -5.62 -21.63
N LEU A 178 -3.69 -5.69 -21.17
CA LEU A 178 -2.61 -4.73 -21.38
C LEU A 178 -2.85 -3.35 -20.76
N THR A 179 -3.86 -3.17 -19.91
CA THR A 179 -4.10 -1.91 -19.22
C THR A 179 -3.30 -1.86 -17.92
N CYS A 180 -2.69 -0.72 -17.62
CA CYS A 180 -2.01 -0.50 -16.34
C CYS A 180 -2.97 0.03 -15.27
N LEU A 181 -3.06 -0.65 -14.11
CA LEU A 181 -3.89 -0.20 -12.98
C LEU A 181 -3.44 1.13 -12.35
N VAL A 182 -2.15 1.48 -12.51
CA VAL A 182 -1.58 2.69 -11.90
C VAL A 182 -1.70 3.88 -12.84
N CYS A 183 -1.05 3.83 -14.00
CA CYS A 183 -1.02 4.98 -14.91
C CYS A 183 -2.18 5.01 -15.92
N GLY A 184 -2.99 3.95 -16.01
CA GLY A 184 -4.15 3.87 -16.90
C GLY A 184 -3.81 3.70 -18.38
N SER A 185 -2.52 3.61 -18.74
CA SER A 185 -2.10 3.42 -20.13
C SER A 185 -2.30 1.99 -20.61
N THR A 186 -2.54 1.83 -21.92
CA THR A 186 -2.51 0.54 -22.62
C THR A 186 -1.30 0.52 -23.56
N PRO A 187 -0.08 0.16 -23.09
CA PRO A 187 1.11 0.11 -23.93
C PRO A 187 0.94 -0.83 -25.13
N SER A 188 1.51 -0.42 -26.27
CA SER A 188 1.53 -1.27 -27.46
C SER A 188 2.36 -2.54 -27.22
N THR A 189 2.03 -3.63 -27.92
CA THR A 189 2.82 -4.87 -27.93
C THR A 189 4.29 -4.62 -28.21
N LYS A 190 4.60 -3.71 -29.16
CA LYS A 190 5.98 -3.34 -29.49
C LYS A 190 6.74 -2.77 -28.28
N LEU A 191 6.10 -1.84 -27.55
CA LEU A 191 6.72 -1.24 -26.35
C LEU A 191 6.96 -2.28 -25.25
N ILE A 192 6.04 -3.24 -25.08
CA ILE A 192 6.20 -4.32 -24.10
C ILE A 192 7.37 -5.24 -24.50
N ILE A 193 7.45 -5.61 -25.79
CA ILE A 193 8.55 -6.43 -26.34
C ILE A 193 9.91 -5.78 -26.08
N GLU A 194 10.02 -4.47 -26.32
CA GLU A 194 11.24 -3.69 -26.11
C GLU A 194 11.61 -3.62 -24.62
N HIS A 195 10.66 -3.27 -23.76
CA HIS A 195 10.89 -3.14 -22.32
C HIS A 195 11.34 -4.45 -21.68
N TYR A 196 10.70 -5.58 -22.04
CA TYR A 196 11.07 -6.91 -21.55
C TYR A 196 12.24 -7.55 -22.30
N ARG A 197 12.81 -6.85 -23.30
CA ARG A 197 13.96 -7.31 -24.10
C ARG A 197 13.74 -8.70 -24.69
N VAL A 198 12.54 -8.93 -25.23
CA VAL A 198 12.10 -10.24 -25.73
C VAL A 198 13.00 -10.75 -26.87
N GLY A 199 13.45 -9.87 -27.76
CA GLY A 199 14.36 -10.25 -28.85
C GLY A 199 15.68 -10.82 -28.32
N GLU A 200 16.24 -10.21 -27.28
CA GLU A 200 17.47 -10.69 -26.65
C GLU A 200 17.27 -12.00 -25.91
N TYR A 201 16.10 -12.20 -25.30
CA TYR A 201 15.73 -13.47 -24.70
C TYR A 201 15.72 -14.60 -25.74
N VAL A 202 15.07 -14.37 -26.89
CA VAL A 202 15.06 -15.30 -28.01
C VAL A 202 16.48 -15.58 -28.53
N GLU A 203 17.30 -14.55 -28.71
CA GLU A 203 18.69 -14.70 -29.14
C GLU A 203 19.51 -15.52 -28.14
N SER A 204 19.31 -15.29 -26.83
CA SER A 204 19.94 -16.06 -25.76
C SER A 204 19.52 -17.54 -25.81
N LEU A 205 18.24 -17.86 -26.07
CA LEU A 205 17.80 -19.25 -26.24
C LEU A 205 18.52 -19.93 -27.41
N ALA A 206 18.64 -19.24 -28.54
CA ALA A 206 19.34 -19.74 -29.71
C ALA A 206 20.82 -20.01 -29.43
N LYS A 207 21.52 -19.05 -28.81
CA LYS A 207 22.94 -19.18 -28.43
C LYS A 207 23.20 -20.33 -27.46
N LYS A 208 22.24 -20.62 -26.57
CA LYS A 208 22.31 -21.73 -25.62
C LYS A 208 21.88 -23.08 -26.21
N GLY A 209 21.51 -23.12 -27.49
CA GLY A 209 21.05 -24.34 -28.16
C GLY A 209 19.68 -24.84 -27.68
N MET A 210 18.86 -23.98 -27.08
CA MET A 210 17.51 -24.34 -26.60
C MET A 210 16.48 -24.33 -27.75
N LEU A 211 16.70 -25.18 -28.75
CA LEU A 211 15.90 -25.20 -29.98
C LEU A 211 14.45 -25.66 -29.75
N GLU A 212 14.23 -26.57 -28.80
CA GLU A 212 12.89 -27.05 -28.44
C GLU A 212 12.03 -25.93 -27.83
N ASP A 213 12.64 -25.06 -27.03
CA ASP A 213 11.99 -23.89 -26.46
C ASP A 213 11.60 -22.89 -27.56
N LEU A 214 12.51 -22.63 -28.51
CA LEU A 214 12.24 -21.77 -29.66
C LEU A 214 11.11 -22.30 -30.54
N LYS A 215 11.06 -23.62 -30.78
CA LYS A 215 9.95 -24.27 -31.51
C LYS A 215 8.62 -24.06 -30.77
N ARG A 216 8.58 -24.29 -29.45
CA ARG A 216 7.37 -24.07 -28.63
C ARG A 216 6.85 -22.64 -28.73
N ILE A 217 7.74 -21.65 -28.66
CA ILE A 217 7.37 -20.23 -28.82
C ILE A 217 6.78 -20.00 -30.23
N LEU A 218 7.44 -20.52 -31.27
CA LEU A 218 6.99 -20.34 -32.65
C LEU A 218 5.63 -21.01 -32.92
N ASP A 219 5.46 -22.25 -32.44
CA ASP A 219 4.26 -23.07 -32.64
C ASP A 219 3.05 -22.50 -31.89
N SER A 220 3.26 -22.04 -30.65
CA SER A 220 2.21 -21.37 -29.87
C SER A 220 1.87 -19.99 -30.43
N GLY A 221 2.84 -19.29 -31.03
CA GLY A 221 2.65 -17.98 -31.63
C GLY A 221 2.58 -16.82 -30.62
N TYR A 222 2.93 -17.06 -29.36
CA TYR A 222 3.01 -16.06 -28.30
C TYR A 222 4.10 -16.40 -27.27
N ILE A 223 4.39 -15.45 -26.39
CA ILE A 223 5.13 -15.67 -25.15
C ILE A 223 4.31 -15.18 -23.97
N ILE A 224 4.72 -15.57 -22.77
CA ILE A 224 4.07 -15.11 -21.54
C ILE A 224 5.01 -14.13 -20.84
N ILE A 225 4.48 -12.98 -20.46
CA ILE A 225 5.16 -11.99 -19.62
C ILE A 225 4.61 -12.10 -18.20
N SER A 226 5.49 -12.29 -17.22
CA SER A 226 5.17 -12.33 -15.79
C SER A 226 5.85 -11.18 -15.04
N SER A 227 5.61 -11.08 -13.73
CA SER A 227 6.38 -10.20 -12.84
C SER A 227 7.85 -10.61 -12.69
N THR A 228 8.19 -11.86 -13.02
CA THR A 228 9.54 -12.43 -12.88
C THR A 228 10.30 -12.54 -14.20
N GLY A 229 9.66 -12.23 -15.33
CA GLY A 229 10.31 -12.19 -16.64
C GLY A 229 9.47 -12.83 -17.74
N ILE A 230 10.16 -13.47 -18.69
CA ILE A 230 9.55 -14.13 -19.85
C ILE A 230 9.40 -15.62 -19.56
N LYS A 231 8.22 -16.17 -19.85
CA LYS A 231 7.85 -17.58 -19.73
C LYS A 231 7.53 -18.17 -21.10
N ILE A 232 7.84 -19.45 -21.28
CA ILE A 232 7.62 -20.22 -22.50
C ILE A 232 6.29 -20.97 -22.39
N PRO A 233 5.35 -20.78 -23.33
CA PRO A 233 4.08 -21.49 -23.33
C PRO A 233 4.25 -23.01 -23.33
N GLY A 234 3.48 -23.69 -22.45
CA GLY A 234 3.49 -25.14 -22.33
C GLY A 234 4.71 -25.75 -21.62
N LYS A 235 5.74 -24.96 -21.32
CA LYS A 235 6.88 -25.35 -20.48
C LYS A 235 6.75 -24.77 -19.08
N ASP A 236 6.50 -23.46 -19.00
CA ASP A 236 6.39 -22.75 -17.73
C ASP A 236 4.92 -22.66 -17.28
N PRO A 237 4.64 -22.75 -15.97
CA PRO A 237 3.29 -22.64 -15.44
C PRO A 237 2.76 -21.21 -15.59
N ARG A 238 1.53 -21.11 -16.10
CA ARG A 238 0.81 -19.83 -16.20
C ARG A 238 0.26 -19.42 -14.84
N GLU A 239 0.55 -18.20 -14.45
CA GLU A 239 0.07 -17.57 -13.24
C GLU A 239 -1.09 -16.60 -13.51
N LYS A 240 -1.78 -16.18 -12.45
CA LYS A 240 -3.02 -15.40 -12.52
C LYS A 240 -2.91 -14.10 -13.31
N TYR A 241 -1.80 -13.39 -13.18
CA TYR A 241 -1.59 -12.08 -13.81
C TYR A 241 -0.66 -12.13 -15.02
N ASP A 242 -0.29 -13.33 -15.46
CA ASP A 242 0.56 -13.50 -16.63
C ASP A 242 -0.15 -12.97 -17.89
N VAL A 243 0.60 -12.18 -18.67
CA VAL A 243 0.14 -11.53 -19.88
C VAL A 243 0.62 -12.33 -21.09
N GLU A 244 -0.29 -12.71 -21.98
CA GLU A 244 0.07 -13.30 -23.26
C GLU A 244 0.40 -12.22 -24.28
N LEU A 245 1.58 -12.33 -24.87
CA LEU A 245 2.07 -11.40 -25.86
C LEU A 245 2.28 -12.13 -27.18
N HIS A 246 1.39 -11.87 -28.13
CA HIS A 246 1.49 -12.46 -29.47
C HIS A 246 2.75 -12.00 -30.19
N LEU A 247 3.42 -12.95 -30.85
CA LEU A 247 4.64 -12.66 -31.60
C LEU A 247 4.31 -11.76 -32.79
N THR A 248 5.10 -10.71 -32.95
CA THR A 248 5.10 -9.89 -34.17
C THR A 248 5.67 -10.69 -35.35
N SER A 249 5.37 -10.26 -36.58
CA SER A 249 5.96 -10.86 -37.78
C SER A 249 7.49 -10.85 -37.76
N SER A 250 8.10 -9.77 -37.26
CA SER A 250 9.55 -9.67 -37.14
C SER A 250 10.14 -10.73 -36.20
N LEU A 251 9.57 -10.90 -35.01
CA LEU A 251 10.06 -11.84 -34.01
C LEU A 251 9.88 -13.29 -34.46
N ARG A 252 8.80 -13.59 -35.20
CA ARG A 252 8.61 -14.92 -35.82
C ARG A 252 9.72 -15.23 -36.82
N GLU A 253 10.08 -14.27 -37.67
CA GLU A 253 11.16 -14.46 -38.65
C GLU A 253 12.53 -14.59 -37.98
N GLU A 254 12.78 -13.87 -36.89
CA GLU A 254 14.00 -14.04 -36.08
C GLU A 254 14.12 -15.45 -35.50
N ILE A 255 13.03 -15.98 -34.91
CA ILE A 255 13.01 -17.34 -34.37
C ILE A 255 13.24 -18.38 -35.48
N LYS A 256 12.59 -18.24 -36.64
CA LYS A 256 12.78 -19.15 -37.78
C LYS A 256 14.24 -19.15 -38.26
N LYS A 257 14.85 -17.99 -38.41
CA LYS A 257 16.26 -17.86 -38.82
C LYS A 257 17.19 -18.53 -37.80
N ALA A 258 16.93 -18.33 -36.51
CA ALA A 258 17.71 -18.97 -35.46
C ALA A 258 17.63 -20.51 -35.56
N LEU A 259 16.43 -21.06 -35.75
CA LEU A 259 16.22 -22.50 -35.90
C LEU A 259 16.91 -23.10 -37.14
N GLN A 260 16.91 -22.37 -38.27
CA GLN A 260 17.57 -22.81 -39.52
C GLN A 260 19.10 -22.75 -39.43
N SER A 261 19.63 -21.72 -38.79
CA SER A 261 21.08 -21.50 -38.66
C SER A 261 21.76 -22.59 -37.82
N THR A 262 21.04 -23.15 -36.84
CA THR A 262 21.55 -24.24 -35.98
C THR A 262 21.36 -25.64 -36.58
N GLN A 263 20.49 -25.82 -37.59
CA GLN A 263 20.36 -27.09 -38.32
C GLN A 263 21.43 -27.27 -39.41
N SER A 264 22.21 -26.23 -39.70
CA SER A 264 23.26 -26.22 -40.73
C SER A 264 24.67 -26.46 -40.16
N LEU A 265 24.76 -26.78 -38.86
CA LEU A 265 25.97 -27.15 -38.11
C LEU A 265 25.84 -28.60 -37.63
#